data_AF-A0A2Z6M576-F1
#
_entry.id   AF-A0A2Z6M576-F1
#
_cell.length_a   1.000
_cell.length_b   1.000
_cell.length_c   1.000
_cell.angle_alpha   90.00
_cell.angle_beta   90.00
_cell.angle_gamma   90.00
#
_symmetry.space_group_name_H-M   'P 1'
#
loop_
_entity.id
_entity.type
_entity.pdbx_description
1 polymer ?
#
loop_
_entity_poly.entity_id
_entity_poly.type
_entity_poly.pdbx_seq_one_letter_code
_entity_poly.pdbx_strand_id
1 'polypeptide(L)'
;MQLHISPSLRHVTVLPGKGLKEFIKVKAVSKRLSYRMMFYSLLFFTFLLRFVFVLTAVDGIDGENKCSTIGCLGKKLGPRILGRRPESSVPEVIYQTLDEPLGNDELKGRFDIPQTLEEFMIKMKEGGYDAKTFAVKLREMVTLMEQRTRLAKIQEYLYRHVASSSIPKQLHCLDLRLAHEHTNNAAARLQLPSAELVPALVDNSYYHFVVASDNVLAASVVATSLVRNCLRPRNVVIHIITDRKTYYPMQAWFSLHPLAPAVIEVKPLHHFDWFSKGKVPVLEAMEKDQKVRSQFRGGSSAIVANTSEKPNVIASKLQALSPKYNSVMNHIRIHLPELFPSLNKLVFLDDDIVVQTDLTPLWDIDMNGKNIKSDLSLWQLGTLPPGLIAFHGHVHIIDPFWHMLGLGYQENTNFADVENAGVIHFNGRAKPWLDIAFPQLRSLWTKYVDFSDKFIKSCHIRA
;
A
#
# COMPACT_ATOMS: atom_id res chain seq x y z
N MET A 1 -42.89 11.40 17.13
CA MET A 1 -44.10 10.73 16.60
C MET A 1 -43.83 9.24 16.64
N GLN A 2 -44.66 8.46 17.32
CA GLN A 2 -44.54 7.00 17.35
C GLN A 2 -45.68 6.41 16.51
N LEU A 3 -45.32 5.48 15.63
CA LEU A 3 -46.23 4.90 14.65
C LEU A 3 -46.46 3.44 15.06
N HIS A 4 -47.66 3.14 15.55
CA HIS A 4 -48.01 1.80 16.02
C HIS A 4 -48.86 1.08 14.97
N ILE A 5 -48.36 -0.07 14.53
CA ILE A 5 -48.99 -0.91 13.50
C ILE A 5 -49.42 -2.21 14.18
N SER A 6 -50.71 -2.55 14.13
CA SER A 6 -51.20 -3.78 14.75
C SER A 6 -50.64 -5.02 14.01
N PRO A 7 -50.41 -6.17 14.68
CA PRO A 7 -49.86 -7.38 14.06
C PRO A 7 -50.71 -7.95 12.92
N SER A 8 -52.00 -7.61 12.86
CA SER A 8 -52.92 -7.99 11.77
C SER A 8 -52.99 -6.96 10.63
N LEU A 9 -52.22 -5.87 10.72
CA LEU A 9 -52.16 -4.73 9.77
C LEU A 9 -53.50 -4.03 9.46
N ARG A 10 -54.58 -4.31 10.20
CA ARG A 10 -55.90 -3.70 9.93
C ARG A 10 -56.07 -2.28 10.47
N HIS A 11 -55.20 -1.84 11.37
CA HIS A 11 -55.25 -0.52 11.98
C HIS A 11 -53.84 0.07 12.11
N VAL A 12 -53.70 1.33 11.72
CA VAL A 12 -52.49 2.14 11.92
C VAL A 12 -52.89 3.36 12.72
N THR A 13 -52.24 3.58 13.86
CA THR A 13 -52.53 4.72 14.73
C THR A 13 -51.26 5.55 14.89
N VAL A 14 -51.35 6.86 14.62
CA VAL A 14 -50.24 7.81 14.74
C VAL A 14 -50.49 8.68 15.96
N LEU A 15 -49.60 8.59 16.96
CA LEU A 15 -49.68 9.42 18.16
C LEU A 15 -48.53 10.45 18.17
N PRO A 16 -48.83 11.76 18.29
CA PRO A 16 -47.82 12.76 18.59
C PRO A 16 -47.53 12.75 20.10
N GLY A 17 -46.26 12.94 20.46
CA GLY A 17 -45.84 12.96 21.85
C GLY A 17 -46.47 14.11 22.62
N LYS A 18 -47.04 13.79 23.79
CA LYS A 18 -47.60 14.66 24.82
C LYS A 18 -48.82 15.50 24.40
N GLY A 19 -50.00 14.95 24.73
CA GLY A 19 -51.09 15.70 25.34
C GLY A 19 -51.86 16.66 24.44
N LEU A 20 -52.53 16.15 23.39
CA LEU A 20 -53.74 16.74 22.78
C LEU A 20 -54.41 15.70 21.85
N LYS A 21 -55.75 15.78 21.76
CA LYS A 21 -56.72 14.76 21.28
C LYS A 21 -56.42 14.07 19.93
N GLU A 22 -56.82 12.81 19.84
CA GLU A 22 -56.73 11.91 18.69
C GLU A 22 -57.35 12.49 17.40
N PHE A 23 -56.55 12.58 16.34
CA PHE A 23 -57.04 12.91 14.99
C PHE A 23 -56.83 11.71 14.06
N ILE A 24 -57.97 11.18 13.59
CA ILE A 24 -58.16 10.35 12.38
C ILE A 24 -57.96 8.83 12.57
N LYS A 25 -59.10 8.13 12.60
CA LYS A 25 -59.21 6.67 12.52
C LYS A 25 -59.75 6.31 11.12
N VAL A 26 -58.87 5.90 10.21
CA VAL A 26 -59.28 5.51 8.84
C VAL A 26 -59.71 4.04 8.84
N LYS A 27 -61.00 3.79 8.60
CA LYS A 27 -61.55 2.45 8.30
C LYS A 27 -61.43 2.20 6.79
N ALA A 28 -60.56 1.29 6.38
CA ALA A 28 -60.46 0.87 4.98
C ALA A 28 -61.61 -0.08 4.63
N VAL A 29 -62.56 0.40 3.84
CA VAL A 29 -63.62 -0.42 3.22
C VAL A 29 -63.13 -0.91 1.85
N SER A 30 -63.36 -2.19 1.56
CA SER A 30 -62.88 -2.88 0.36
C SER A 30 -63.75 -2.59 -0.88
N LYS A 31 -63.12 -2.27 -2.03
CA LYS A 31 -63.00 -3.15 -3.22
C LYS A 31 -62.58 -2.33 -4.45
N ARG A 32 -61.75 -2.98 -5.28
CA ARG A 32 -61.24 -2.56 -6.60
C ARG A 32 -60.11 -1.53 -6.60
N LEU A 33 -58.94 -1.91 -6.09
CA LEU A 33 -57.62 -1.49 -6.59
C LEU A 33 -56.60 -2.41 -5.93
N SER A 34 -55.85 -3.18 -6.73
CA SER A 34 -54.85 -4.12 -6.20
C SER A 34 -53.79 -3.35 -5.42
N TYR A 35 -53.51 -3.78 -4.18
CA TYR A 35 -52.51 -3.17 -3.30
C TYR A 35 -51.12 -3.06 -3.97
N ARG A 36 -50.79 -3.98 -4.87
CA ARG A 36 -49.60 -3.90 -5.74
C ARG A 36 -49.61 -2.64 -6.61
N MET A 37 -50.74 -2.29 -7.21
CA MET A 37 -50.85 -1.14 -8.11
C MET A 37 -50.73 0.19 -7.37
N MET A 38 -51.26 0.27 -6.14
CA MET A 38 -51.05 1.42 -5.26
C MET A 38 -49.58 1.58 -4.87
N PHE A 39 -48.91 0.48 -4.51
CA PHE A 39 -47.49 0.49 -4.17
C PHE A 39 -46.62 0.93 -5.35
N TYR A 40 -46.82 0.34 -6.53
CA TYR A 40 -46.08 0.72 -7.74
C TYR A 40 -46.39 2.15 -8.20
N SER A 41 -47.63 2.62 -8.03
CA SER A 41 -48.00 4.00 -8.35
C SER A 41 -47.33 4.99 -7.40
N LEU A 42 -47.30 4.70 -6.09
CA LEU A 42 -46.60 5.53 -5.11
C LEU A 42 -45.09 5.57 -5.40
N LEU A 43 -44.49 4.42 -5.71
CA LEU A 43 -43.07 4.31 -6.04
C LEU A 43 -42.75 5.08 -7.33
N PHE A 44 -43.60 4.96 -8.35
CA PHE A 44 -43.50 5.72 -9.60
C PHE A 44 -43.58 7.23 -9.34
N PHE A 45 -44.54 7.69 -8.54
CA PHE A 45 -44.66 9.11 -8.19
C PHE A 45 -43.45 9.61 -7.38
N THR A 46 -42.90 8.82 -6.46
CA THR A 46 -41.69 9.22 -5.71
C THR A 46 -40.45 9.32 -6.61
N PHE A 47 -40.31 8.41 -7.58
CA PHE A 47 -39.25 8.48 -8.59
C PHE A 47 -39.46 9.67 -9.53
N LEU A 48 -40.69 9.89 -10.00
CA LEU A 48 -41.02 11.02 -10.86
C LEU A 48 -40.76 12.34 -10.16
N LEU A 49 -41.13 12.47 -8.87
CA LEU A 49 -40.91 13.69 -8.10
C LEU A 49 -39.41 13.98 -7.90
N ARG A 50 -38.59 12.95 -7.62
CA ARG A 50 -37.14 13.10 -7.54
C ARG A 50 -36.52 13.43 -8.90
N PHE A 51 -37.02 12.83 -9.97
CA PHE A 51 -36.53 13.10 -11.33
C PHE A 51 -36.87 14.53 -11.77
N VAL A 52 -38.09 14.99 -11.49
CA VAL A 52 -38.51 16.38 -11.71
C VAL A 52 -37.69 17.33 -10.85
N PHE A 53 -37.46 17.02 -9.57
CA PHE A 53 -36.62 17.84 -8.70
C PHE A 53 -35.19 17.97 -9.23
N VAL A 54 -34.57 16.87 -9.68
CA VAL A 54 -33.23 16.89 -10.29
C VAL A 54 -33.25 17.71 -11.59
N LEU A 55 -34.25 17.53 -12.46
CA LEU A 55 -34.40 18.34 -13.67
C LEU A 55 -34.54 19.84 -13.38
N THR A 56 -35.34 20.21 -12.38
CA THR A 56 -35.52 21.62 -12.00
C THR A 56 -34.32 22.19 -11.25
N ALA A 57 -33.58 21.37 -10.50
CA ALA A 57 -32.38 21.78 -9.77
C ALA A 57 -31.19 21.96 -10.71
N VAL A 58 -31.07 21.12 -11.75
CA VAL A 58 -30.06 21.28 -12.81
C VAL A 58 -30.32 22.56 -13.62
N ASP A 59 -31.59 22.89 -13.89
CA ASP A 59 -32.00 24.17 -14.51
C ASP A 59 -31.70 25.41 -13.62
N GLY A 60 -31.53 25.23 -12.30
CA GLY A 60 -31.28 26.31 -11.35
C GLY A 60 -29.81 26.58 -11.05
N ILE A 61 -28.89 25.75 -11.56
CA ILE A 61 -27.44 25.89 -11.37
C ILE A 61 -26.79 26.67 -12.52
N ASP A 62 -27.46 26.81 -13.66
CA ASP A 62 -27.07 27.74 -14.72
C ASP A 62 -27.61 29.14 -14.45
N GLY A 63 -26.69 30.09 -14.29
CA GLY A 63 -26.90 31.38 -13.67
C GLY A 63 -27.93 32.33 -14.29
N GLU A 64 -28.21 33.35 -13.50
CA GLU A 64 -28.99 34.56 -13.74
C GLU A 64 -29.30 34.88 -15.21
N ASN A 65 -30.55 34.61 -15.61
CA ASN A 65 -31.17 35.36 -16.71
C ASN A 65 -32.57 35.80 -16.24
N LYS A 66 -32.71 37.11 -15.98
CA LYS A 66 -34.00 37.77 -15.73
C LYS A 66 -34.87 37.65 -16.97
N CYS A 67 -35.63 36.57 -17.07
CA CYS A 67 -36.64 36.42 -18.11
C CYS A 67 -38.00 36.84 -17.56
N SER A 68 -38.26 38.15 -17.56
CA SER A 68 -39.53 38.75 -17.17
C SER A 68 -40.36 39.08 -18.40
N THR A 69 -40.96 38.06 -19.04
CA THR A 69 -42.14 38.23 -19.91
C THR A 69 -42.83 36.88 -20.18
N ILE A 70 -44.16 36.92 -20.29
CA ILE A 70 -45.10 35.79 -20.47
C ILE A 70 -44.82 34.92 -21.73
N GLY A 71 -43.89 35.31 -22.60
CA GLY A 71 -43.51 34.57 -23.81
C GLY A 71 -42.64 33.31 -23.59
N CYS A 72 -42.07 33.09 -22.40
CA CYS A 72 -41.21 31.92 -22.15
C CYS A 72 -41.96 30.63 -21.78
N LEU A 73 -43.27 30.69 -21.55
CA LEU A 73 -44.06 29.50 -21.22
C LEU A 73 -44.25 28.55 -22.41
N GLY A 74 -44.16 29.05 -23.65
CA GLY A 74 -44.38 28.25 -24.87
C GLY A 74 -43.23 27.29 -25.24
N LYS A 75 -42.07 27.39 -24.59
CA LYS A 75 -40.91 26.50 -24.85
C LYS A 75 -40.84 25.27 -23.93
N LYS A 76 -41.68 25.17 -22.89
CA LYS A 76 -41.53 24.15 -21.82
C LYS A 76 -42.47 22.94 -21.91
N LEU A 77 -43.41 22.88 -22.86
CA LEU A 77 -44.33 21.74 -23.03
C LEU A 77 -44.58 21.43 -24.52
N GLY A 78 -43.74 20.61 -25.13
CA GLY A 78 -43.95 20.06 -26.49
C GLY A 78 -43.08 18.83 -26.75
N PRO A 79 -43.58 17.78 -27.44
CA PRO A 79 -42.86 16.52 -27.60
C PRO A 79 -41.64 16.65 -28.51
N ARG A 80 -40.51 16.09 -28.04
CA ARG A 80 -39.23 15.89 -28.75
C ARG A 80 -39.41 15.09 -30.07
N ILE A 81 -39.90 15.70 -31.14
CA ILE A 81 -39.98 15.06 -32.47
C ILE A 81 -39.37 15.91 -33.60
N LEU A 82 -39.04 17.19 -33.38
CA LEU A 82 -38.21 17.95 -34.34
C LEU A 82 -36.84 18.29 -33.74
N GLY A 83 -35.80 17.70 -34.34
CA GLY A 83 -34.41 17.75 -33.89
C GLY A 83 -33.81 19.15 -33.81
N ARG A 84 -33.97 19.80 -32.66
CA ARG A 84 -33.04 20.83 -32.21
C ARG A 84 -32.20 20.24 -31.09
N ARG A 85 -30.90 20.03 -31.38
CA ARG A 85 -29.89 19.84 -30.34
C ARG A 85 -29.95 21.06 -29.41
N PRO A 86 -29.84 20.89 -28.08
CA PRO A 86 -29.62 22.04 -27.22
C PRO A 86 -28.34 22.72 -27.72
N GLU A 87 -28.45 23.97 -28.19
CA GLU A 87 -27.29 24.76 -28.57
C GLU A 87 -26.44 24.93 -27.31
N SER A 88 -25.25 24.33 -27.34
CA SER A 88 -24.23 24.56 -26.33
C SER A 88 -23.98 26.06 -26.23
N SER A 89 -24.09 26.63 -25.03
CA SER A 89 -23.69 28.02 -24.74
C SER A 89 -22.18 28.24 -24.95
N VAL A 90 -21.41 27.15 -24.99
CA VAL A 90 -19.98 27.14 -25.29
C VAL A 90 -19.80 27.09 -26.81
N PRO A 91 -19.09 28.04 -27.44
CA PRO A 91 -18.80 28.03 -28.87
C PRO A 91 -18.14 26.71 -29.29
N GLU A 92 -18.68 26.06 -30.33
CA GLU A 92 -18.19 24.77 -30.85
C GLU A 92 -16.70 24.81 -31.23
N VAL A 93 -16.21 26.00 -31.61
CA VAL A 93 -14.80 26.31 -31.88
C VAL A 93 -13.88 26.00 -30.69
N ILE A 94 -14.37 26.13 -29.45
CA ILE A 94 -13.57 25.84 -28.25
C ILE A 94 -13.28 24.34 -28.18
N TYR A 95 -14.29 23.48 -28.36
CA TYR A 95 -14.09 22.03 -28.35
C TYR A 95 -13.20 21.57 -29.50
N GLN A 96 -13.45 22.06 -30.71
CA GLN A 96 -12.61 21.75 -31.88
C GLN A 96 -11.14 22.12 -31.64
N THR A 97 -10.90 23.30 -31.04
CA THR A 97 -9.55 23.74 -30.71
C THR A 97 -8.93 22.85 -29.62
N LEU A 98 -9.67 22.47 -28.57
CA LEU A 98 -9.12 21.63 -27.50
C LEU A 98 -8.82 20.18 -27.95
N ASP A 99 -9.54 19.66 -28.94
CA ASP A 99 -9.35 18.30 -29.48
C ASP A 99 -8.20 18.21 -30.50
N GLU A 100 -7.73 19.34 -31.04
CA GLU A 100 -6.58 19.38 -31.94
C GLU A 100 -5.28 19.02 -31.19
N PRO A 101 -4.48 18.06 -31.70
CA PRO A 101 -3.23 17.64 -31.06
C PRO A 101 -2.17 18.74 -31.20
N LEU A 102 -1.62 19.20 -30.08
CA LEU A 102 -0.42 20.06 -30.02
C LEU A 102 0.86 19.22 -30.17
N GLY A 103 1.84 19.73 -30.91
CA GLY A 103 3.16 19.12 -31.01
C GLY A 103 3.96 19.26 -29.70
N ASN A 104 4.68 18.21 -29.28
CA ASN A 104 5.44 18.20 -28.03
C ASN A 104 6.52 19.31 -27.92
N ASP A 105 6.95 19.89 -29.05
CA ASP A 105 7.99 20.92 -29.12
C ASP A 105 7.46 22.35 -29.28
N GLU A 106 6.16 22.56 -29.50
CA GLU A 106 5.58 23.90 -29.78
C GLU A 106 5.53 24.82 -28.54
N LEU A 107 5.65 24.25 -27.34
CA LEU A 107 5.55 24.96 -26.06
C LEU A 107 6.90 25.22 -25.39
N LYS A 108 8.01 24.70 -25.95
CA LYS A 108 9.35 24.86 -25.37
C LYS A 108 9.82 26.31 -25.50
N GLY A 109 10.10 26.96 -24.36
CA GLY A 109 10.67 28.31 -24.32
C GLY A 109 9.66 29.45 -24.46
N ARG A 110 8.35 29.17 -24.44
CA ARG A 110 7.30 30.19 -24.41
C ARG A 110 7.04 30.67 -22.99
N PHE A 111 7.35 31.94 -22.73
CA PHE A 111 7.17 32.60 -21.44
C PHE A 111 5.83 33.34 -21.32
N ASP A 112 5.08 33.44 -22.42
CA ASP A 112 3.80 34.15 -22.50
C ASP A 112 2.61 33.31 -21.96
N ILE A 113 2.82 31.99 -21.82
CA ILE A 113 1.82 31.04 -21.30
C ILE A 113 1.64 31.25 -19.79
N PRO A 114 0.39 31.47 -19.32
CA PRO A 114 0.10 31.61 -17.90
C PRO A 114 0.54 30.38 -17.11
N GLN A 115 1.08 30.62 -15.92
CA GLN A 115 1.64 29.59 -15.06
C GLN A 115 0.60 28.99 -14.09
N THR A 116 -0.47 29.75 -13.84
CA THR A 116 -1.58 29.36 -12.95
C THR A 116 -2.92 29.67 -13.59
N LEU A 117 -3.97 28.98 -13.12
CA LEU A 117 -5.35 29.27 -13.54
C LEU A 117 -5.75 30.71 -13.19
N GLU A 118 -5.26 31.23 -12.07
CA GLU A 118 -5.53 32.61 -11.64
C GLU A 118 -4.93 33.64 -12.61
N GLU A 119 -3.66 33.47 -13.00
CA GLU A 119 -3.00 34.32 -13.99
C GLU A 119 -3.72 34.27 -15.35
N PHE A 120 -4.15 33.08 -15.75
CA PHE A 120 -4.96 32.91 -16.96
C PHE A 120 -6.28 33.68 -16.86
N MET A 121 -7.01 33.55 -15.74
CA MET A 121 -8.27 34.25 -15.53
C MET A 121 -8.11 35.77 -15.50
N ILE A 122 -7.02 36.29 -14.92
CA ILE A 122 -6.69 37.72 -14.93
C ILE A 122 -6.47 38.20 -16.37
N LYS A 123 -5.60 37.53 -17.13
CA LYS A 123 -5.33 37.89 -18.53
C LYS A 123 -6.57 37.82 -19.41
N MET A 124 -7.49 36.87 -19.16
CA MET A 124 -8.73 36.75 -19.94
C MET A 124 -9.76 37.83 -19.56
N LYS A 125 -9.74 38.32 -18.32
CA LYS A 125 -10.61 39.41 -17.85
C LYS A 125 -10.24 40.79 -18.39
N GLU A 126 -8.98 41.01 -18.77
CA GLU A 126 -8.50 42.26 -19.38
C GLU A 126 -9.16 42.57 -20.75
N GLY A 127 -9.88 41.59 -21.32
CA GLY A 127 -10.75 41.76 -22.50
C GLY A 127 -10.04 41.58 -23.84
N GLY A 128 -10.83 41.44 -24.91
CA GLY A 128 -10.33 41.45 -26.30
C GLY A 128 -9.98 40.09 -26.93
N TYR A 129 -10.29 38.97 -26.30
CA TYR A 129 -10.04 37.63 -26.85
C TYR A 129 -11.31 37.02 -27.46
N ASP A 130 -11.21 36.51 -28.69
CA ASP A 130 -12.25 35.68 -29.28
C ASP A 130 -12.22 34.26 -28.68
N ALA A 131 -13.32 33.51 -28.86
CA ALA A 131 -13.46 32.16 -28.32
C ALA A 131 -12.33 31.21 -28.76
N LYS A 132 -11.81 31.42 -29.98
CA LYS A 132 -10.68 30.66 -30.51
C LYS A 132 -9.38 30.98 -29.76
N THR A 133 -9.05 32.26 -29.57
CA THR A 133 -7.83 32.66 -28.84
C THR A 133 -7.90 32.23 -27.38
N PHE A 134 -9.07 32.32 -26.75
CA PHE A 134 -9.29 31.78 -25.40
C PHE A 134 -8.97 30.27 -25.35
N ALA A 135 -9.54 29.49 -26.28
CA ALA A 135 -9.35 28.05 -26.33
C ALA A 135 -7.89 27.67 -26.60
N VAL A 136 -7.21 28.36 -27.51
CA VAL A 136 -5.78 28.14 -27.79
C VAL A 136 -4.95 28.40 -26.53
N LYS A 137 -5.13 29.55 -25.86
CA LYS A 137 -4.37 29.86 -24.64
C LYS A 137 -4.66 28.89 -23.50
N LEU A 138 -5.92 28.44 -23.35
CA LEU A 138 -6.30 27.44 -22.36
C LEU A 138 -5.60 26.11 -22.65
N ARG A 139 -5.63 25.66 -23.91
CA ARG A 139 -4.97 24.44 -24.38
C ARG A 139 -3.47 24.48 -24.06
N GLU A 140 -2.81 25.58 -24.42
CA GLU A 140 -1.38 25.79 -24.15
C GLU A 140 -1.05 25.71 -22.65
N MET A 141 -1.86 26.37 -21.80
CA MET A 141 -1.69 26.32 -20.35
C MET A 141 -1.88 24.89 -19.80
N VAL A 142 -2.96 24.21 -20.20
CA VAL A 142 -3.28 22.85 -19.74
C VAL A 142 -2.17 21.88 -20.15
N THR A 143 -1.73 21.90 -21.42
CA THR A 143 -0.65 21.06 -21.89
C THR A 143 0.68 21.34 -21.17
N LEU A 144 1.00 22.62 -20.89
CA LEU A 144 2.19 22.97 -20.11
C LEU A 144 2.10 22.43 -18.66
N MET A 145 0.93 22.57 -18.02
CA MET A 145 0.69 22.05 -16.66
C MET A 145 0.77 20.53 -16.62
N GLU A 146 0.23 19.83 -17.63
CA GLU A 146 0.35 18.37 -17.77
C GLU A 146 1.81 17.94 -17.94
N GLN A 147 2.59 18.62 -18.80
CA GLN A 147 4.01 18.33 -18.99
C GLN A 147 4.80 18.51 -17.69
N ARG A 148 4.56 19.59 -16.94
CA ARG A 148 5.20 19.83 -15.64
C ARG A 148 4.83 18.78 -14.61
N THR A 149 3.54 18.46 -14.51
CA THR A 149 3.04 17.43 -13.60
C THR A 149 3.68 16.08 -13.92
N ARG A 150 3.80 15.74 -15.20
CA ARG A 150 4.47 14.53 -15.67
C ARG A 150 5.95 14.49 -15.27
N LEU A 151 6.71 15.56 -15.51
CA LEU A 151 8.13 15.65 -15.14
C LEU A 151 8.32 15.55 -13.62
N ALA A 152 7.50 16.28 -12.85
CA ALA A 152 7.50 16.22 -11.39
C ALA A 152 7.21 14.78 -10.90
N LYS A 153 6.24 14.09 -11.53
CA LYS A 153 5.90 12.69 -11.19
C LYS A 153 7.05 11.73 -11.48
N ILE A 154 7.73 11.89 -12.61
CA ILE A 154 8.90 11.08 -12.98
C ILE A 154 10.03 11.30 -11.97
N GLN A 155 10.30 12.55 -11.61
CA GLN A 155 11.33 12.92 -10.64
C GLN A 155 10.99 12.40 -9.23
N GLU A 156 9.73 12.48 -8.81
CA GLU A 156 9.23 11.86 -7.59
C GLU A 156 9.52 10.35 -7.55
N TYR A 157 9.23 9.62 -8.64
CA TYR A 157 9.52 8.18 -8.71
C TYR A 157 11.01 7.86 -8.60
N LEU A 158 11.87 8.67 -9.23
CA LEU A 158 13.31 8.52 -9.13
C LEU A 158 13.78 8.71 -7.68
N TYR A 159 13.40 9.82 -7.03
CA TYR A 159 13.82 10.09 -5.66
C TYR A 159 13.29 9.05 -4.68
N ARG A 160 12.04 8.60 -4.85
CA ARG A 160 11.49 7.49 -4.05
C ARG A 160 12.28 6.21 -4.26
N HIS A 161 12.64 5.87 -5.50
CA HIS A 161 13.45 4.69 -5.80
C HIS A 161 14.82 4.76 -5.11
N VAL A 162 15.53 5.88 -5.27
CA VAL A 162 16.85 6.10 -4.66
C VAL A 162 16.76 6.05 -3.14
N ALA A 163 15.82 6.75 -2.52
CA ALA A 163 15.62 6.76 -1.08
C ALA A 163 15.27 5.37 -0.52
N SER A 164 14.48 4.58 -1.26
CA SER A 164 14.12 3.21 -0.84
C SER A 164 15.19 2.15 -1.05
N SER A 165 16.18 2.41 -1.92
CA SER A 165 17.22 1.43 -2.30
C SER A 165 18.58 1.76 -1.70
N SER A 166 18.78 2.98 -1.24
CA SER A 166 20.03 3.43 -0.63
C SER A 166 20.10 3.00 0.83
N ILE A 167 21.31 2.66 1.29
CA ILE A 167 21.57 2.39 2.70
C ILE A 167 21.71 3.73 3.44
N PRO A 168 20.86 4.05 4.42
CA PRO A 168 21.00 5.27 5.21
C PRO A 168 22.35 5.35 5.92
N LYS A 169 22.93 6.56 5.99
CA LYS A 169 24.23 6.79 6.65
C LYS A 169 24.24 6.30 8.10
N GLN A 170 23.11 6.42 8.78
CA GLN A 170 22.92 6.04 10.17
C GLN A 170 22.96 4.52 10.35
N LEU A 171 22.33 3.75 9.46
CA LEU A 171 22.40 2.28 9.49
C LEU A 171 23.80 1.79 9.12
N HIS A 172 24.43 2.42 8.12
CA HIS A 172 25.81 2.09 7.77
C HIS A 172 26.79 2.37 8.93
N CYS A 173 26.59 3.46 9.67
CA CYS A 173 27.34 3.74 10.90
C CYS A 173 27.15 2.64 11.94
N LEU A 174 25.91 2.17 12.14
CA LEU A 174 25.59 1.12 13.10
C LEU A 174 26.34 -0.16 12.77
N ASP A 175 26.28 -0.61 11.51
CA ASP A 175 26.97 -1.83 11.06
C ASP A 175 28.49 -1.72 11.26
N LEU A 176 29.10 -0.60 10.87
CA LEU A 176 30.55 -0.40 11.03
C LEU A 176 30.97 -0.41 12.50
N ARG A 177 30.18 0.21 13.38
CA ARG A 177 30.47 0.21 14.83
C ARG A 177 30.34 -1.18 15.43
N LEU A 178 29.30 -1.93 15.07
CA LEU A 178 29.11 -3.29 15.57
C LEU A 178 30.17 -4.25 15.03
N ALA A 179 30.60 -4.10 13.78
CA ALA A 179 31.75 -4.83 13.24
C ALA A 179 33.03 -4.53 14.04
N HIS A 180 33.25 -3.25 14.38
CA HIS A 180 34.38 -2.86 15.22
C HIS A 180 34.31 -3.47 16.64
N GLU A 181 33.13 -3.49 17.25
CA GLU A 181 32.91 -4.16 18.53
C GLU A 181 33.14 -5.66 18.44
N HIS A 182 32.64 -6.32 17.39
CA HIS A 182 32.90 -7.73 17.17
C HIS A 182 34.42 -8.02 17.16
N THR A 183 35.24 -7.15 16.57
CA THR A 183 36.70 -7.35 16.56
C THR A 183 37.35 -7.12 17.94
N ASN A 184 36.89 -6.13 18.70
CA ASN A 184 37.63 -5.63 19.88
C ASN A 184 37.01 -6.02 21.23
N ASN A 185 35.74 -6.41 21.27
CA ASN A 185 34.98 -6.70 22.47
C ASN A 185 34.70 -8.21 22.57
N ALA A 186 35.20 -8.86 23.62
CA ALA A 186 34.98 -10.29 23.83
C ALA A 186 33.50 -10.64 24.04
N ALA A 187 32.73 -9.75 24.69
CA ALA A 187 31.29 -9.96 24.88
C ALA A 187 30.51 -9.91 23.56
N ALA A 188 31.00 -9.17 22.55
CA ALA A 188 30.40 -9.10 21.22
C ALA A 188 30.72 -10.34 20.35
N ARG A 189 31.61 -11.23 20.81
CA ARG A 189 32.02 -12.46 20.12
C ARG A 189 31.48 -13.72 20.78
N LEU A 190 30.55 -13.59 21.72
CA LEU A 190 29.94 -14.75 22.33
C LEU A 190 29.27 -15.62 21.26
N GLN A 191 29.46 -16.92 21.39
CA GLN A 191 28.79 -17.88 20.51
C GLN A 191 27.30 -17.85 20.85
N LEU A 192 26.48 -17.77 19.79
CA LEU A 192 25.02 -17.73 19.90
C LEU A 192 24.44 -19.00 19.26
N PRO A 193 23.79 -19.88 20.04
CA PRO A 193 23.56 -19.80 21.48
C PRO A 193 24.77 -20.32 22.30
N SER A 194 24.69 -20.26 23.64
CA SER A 194 25.66 -20.93 24.50
C SER A 194 25.68 -22.44 24.26
N ALA A 195 26.79 -23.11 24.56
CA ALA A 195 26.99 -24.53 24.27
C ALA A 195 25.88 -25.44 24.83
N GLU A 196 25.32 -25.08 26.00
CA GLU A 196 24.23 -25.81 26.66
C GLU A 196 22.91 -25.75 25.90
N LEU A 197 22.68 -24.67 25.15
CA LEU A 197 21.46 -24.41 24.40
C LEU A 197 21.55 -24.85 22.93
N VAL A 198 22.71 -25.31 22.46
CA VAL A 198 22.90 -25.83 21.09
C VAL A 198 21.92 -26.95 20.73
N PRO A 199 21.59 -27.92 21.61
CA PRO A 199 20.60 -28.95 21.28
C PRO A 199 19.20 -28.40 20.97
N ALA A 200 18.84 -27.24 21.53
CA ALA A 200 17.52 -26.61 21.27
C ALA A 200 17.37 -26.15 19.82
N LEU A 201 18.46 -25.97 19.07
CA LEU A 201 18.42 -25.51 17.68
C LEU A 201 17.79 -26.50 16.70
N VAL A 202 17.66 -27.77 17.10
CA VAL A 202 17.09 -28.86 16.28
C VAL A 202 15.95 -29.59 16.99
N ASP A 203 15.54 -29.11 18.17
CA ASP A 203 14.53 -29.76 19.00
C ASP A 203 13.12 -29.29 18.63
N ASN A 204 12.35 -30.19 18.02
CA ASN A 204 10.99 -29.96 17.58
C ASN A 204 9.97 -29.63 18.70
N SER A 205 10.36 -29.69 19.98
CA SER A 205 9.53 -29.20 21.09
C SER A 205 9.54 -27.68 21.25
N TYR A 206 10.46 -26.98 20.57
CA TYR A 206 10.55 -25.52 20.53
C TYR A 206 9.79 -24.92 19.34
N TYR A 207 9.45 -23.64 19.46
CA TYR A 207 8.88 -22.83 18.39
C TYR A 207 10.01 -22.13 17.63
N HIS A 208 10.31 -22.66 16.44
CA HIS A 208 11.38 -22.17 15.57
C HIS A 208 10.89 -21.06 14.64
N PHE A 209 11.49 -19.88 14.78
CA PHE A 209 11.28 -18.74 13.90
C PHE A 209 12.55 -18.45 13.12
N VAL A 210 12.40 -18.11 11.84
CA VAL A 210 13.52 -17.77 10.95
C VAL A 210 13.37 -16.33 10.49
N VAL A 211 14.40 -15.52 10.69
CA VAL A 211 14.49 -14.15 10.18
C VAL A 211 15.68 -14.07 9.24
N ALA A 212 15.46 -13.71 7.97
CA ALA A 212 16.55 -13.50 7.02
C ALA A 212 16.71 -12.00 6.70
N SER A 213 17.85 -11.41 7.04
CA SER A 213 18.07 -9.96 6.87
C SER A 213 19.54 -9.61 6.71
N ASP A 214 19.80 -8.53 5.97
CA ASP A 214 21.07 -7.80 5.90
C ASP A 214 21.01 -6.46 6.66
N ASN A 215 20.00 -6.26 7.50
CA ASN A 215 19.79 -5.06 8.30
C ASN A 215 19.66 -5.43 9.78
N VAL A 216 20.71 -5.13 10.55
CA VAL A 216 20.78 -5.45 11.98
C VAL A 216 19.61 -4.86 12.77
N LEU A 217 19.24 -3.61 12.48
CA LEU A 217 18.19 -2.92 13.22
C LEU A 217 16.79 -3.45 12.88
N ALA A 218 16.57 -3.84 11.62
CA ALA A 218 15.31 -4.46 11.21
C ALA A 218 15.14 -5.84 11.87
N ALA A 219 16.18 -6.69 11.79
CA ALA A 219 16.19 -8.00 12.44
C ALA A 219 16.00 -7.90 13.97
N SER A 220 16.62 -6.90 14.61
CA SER A 220 16.48 -6.69 16.06
C SER A 220 15.06 -6.30 16.46
N VAL A 221 14.36 -5.49 15.67
CA VAL A 221 12.95 -5.14 15.93
C VAL A 221 12.04 -6.34 15.76
N VAL A 222 12.24 -7.17 14.73
CA VAL A 222 11.46 -8.40 14.55
C VAL A 222 11.66 -9.35 15.73
N ALA A 223 12.92 -9.63 16.09
CA ALA A 223 13.23 -10.52 17.21
C ALA A 223 12.71 -9.97 18.55
N THR A 224 12.89 -8.67 18.81
CA THR A 224 12.43 -8.02 20.04
C THR A 224 10.91 -8.01 20.13
N SER A 225 10.21 -7.69 19.04
CA SER A 225 8.75 -7.67 19.00
C SER A 225 8.16 -9.08 19.15
N LEU A 226 8.79 -10.10 18.55
CA LEU A 226 8.41 -11.49 18.74
C LEU A 226 8.55 -11.93 20.21
N VAL A 227 9.71 -11.71 20.82
CA VAL A 227 9.95 -12.15 22.21
C VAL A 227 9.09 -11.38 23.21
N ARG A 228 8.91 -10.07 23.04
CA ARG A 228 8.10 -9.24 23.96
C ARG A 228 6.61 -9.58 23.95
N ASN A 229 6.08 -10.02 22.81
CA ASN A 229 4.65 -10.36 22.69
C ASN A 229 4.40 -11.88 22.80
N CYS A 230 5.44 -12.70 23.00
CA CYS A 230 5.28 -14.13 23.18
C CYS A 230 4.90 -14.49 24.62
N LEU A 231 3.94 -15.39 24.78
CA LEU A 231 3.50 -15.87 26.10
C LEU A 231 4.52 -16.81 26.76
N ARG A 232 5.33 -17.53 25.96
CA ARG A 232 6.29 -18.52 26.44
C ARG A 232 7.67 -18.34 25.77
N PRO A 233 8.38 -17.23 26.03
CA PRO A 233 9.63 -16.91 25.33
C PRO A 233 10.75 -17.94 25.53
N ARG A 234 10.72 -18.71 26.62
CA ARG A 234 11.67 -19.81 26.90
C ARG A 234 11.60 -20.97 25.90
N ASN A 235 10.48 -21.12 25.19
CA ASN A 235 10.30 -22.16 24.18
C ASN A 235 10.55 -21.62 22.77
N VAL A 236 11.06 -20.39 22.63
CA VAL A 236 11.28 -19.74 21.33
C VAL A 236 12.74 -19.89 20.93
N VAL A 237 12.95 -20.33 19.69
CA VAL A 237 14.26 -20.34 19.03
C VAL A 237 14.18 -19.43 17.80
N ILE A 238 15.08 -18.47 17.71
CA ILE A 238 15.17 -17.53 16.58
C ILE A 238 16.44 -17.80 15.80
N HIS A 239 16.29 -18.27 14.57
CA HIS A 239 17.39 -18.45 13.62
C HIS A 239 17.51 -17.21 12.74
N ILE A 240 18.57 -16.44 12.94
CA ILE A 240 18.84 -15.22 12.19
C ILE A 240 19.82 -15.55 11.09
N ILE A 241 19.34 -15.49 9.85
CA ILE A 241 20.11 -15.76 8.65
C ILE A 241 20.55 -14.45 8.02
N THR A 242 21.84 -14.31 7.75
CA THR A 242 22.42 -13.06 7.23
C THR A 242 23.44 -13.32 6.14
N ASP A 243 23.81 -12.27 5.39
CA ASP A 243 24.90 -12.34 4.44
C ASP A 243 26.28 -12.32 5.13
N ARG A 244 27.34 -12.56 4.35
CA ARG A 244 28.72 -12.58 4.87
C ARG A 244 29.17 -11.22 5.42
N LYS A 245 28.66 -10.12 4.86
CA LYS A 245 29.10 -8.76 5.21
C LYS A 245 28.50 -8.31 6.54
N THR A 246 27.26 -8.68 6.79
CA THR A 246 26.47 -8.25 7.95
C THR A 246 26.57 -9.26 9.11
N TYR A 247 27.17 -10.44 8.89
CA TYR A 247 27.37 -11.46 9.92
C TYR A 247 27.98 -10.93 11.22
N TYR A 248 29.14 -10.27 11.16
CA TYR A 248 29.82 -9.79 12.36
C TYR A 248 29.03 -8.70 13.10
N PRO A 249 28.49 -7.67 12.41
CA PRO A 249 27.53 -6.75 13.03
C PRO A 249 26.34 -7.44 13.72
N MET A 250 25.72 -8.41 13.03
CA MET A 250 24.55 -9.14 13.53
C MET A 250 24.91 -9.96 14.78
N GLN A 251 26.02 -10.70 14.72
CA GLN A 251 26.56 -11.47 15.86
C GLN A 251 26.83 -10.57 17.06
N ALA A 252 27.50 -9.44 16.84
CA ALA A 252 27.79 -8.47 17.90
C ALA A 252 26.53 -7.89 18.52
N TRP A 253 25.53 -7.52 17.71
CA TRP A 253 24.28 -6.98 18.21
C TRP A 253 23.57 -7.95 19.14
N PHE A 254 23.33 -9.19 18.69
CA PHE A 254 22.60 -10.17 19.49
C PHE A 254 23.40 -10.74 20.67
N SER A 255 24.73 -10.64 20.64
CA SER A 255 25.57 -10.97 21.80
C SER A 255 25.52 -9.89 22.87
N LEU A 256 25.48 -8.61 22.47
CA LEU A 256 25.40 -7.48 23.39
C LEU A 256 23.98 -7.18 23.87
N HIS A 257 22.96 -7.63 23.13
CA HIS A 257 21.54 -7.43 23.44
C HIS A 257 20.79 -8.78 23.48
N PRO A 258 21.07 -9.63 24.48
CA PRO A 258 20.43 -10.94 24.59
C PRO A 258 18.93 -10.79 24.84
N LEU A 259 18.11 -11.62 24.17
CA LEU A 259 16.64 -11.68 24.38
C LEU A 259 16.25 -12.88 25.26
N ALA A 260 17.04 -13.16 26.30
CA ALA A 260 16.75 -14.24 27.24
C ALA A 260 15.32 -14.10 27.83
N PRO A 261 14.57 -15.21 27.96
CA PRO A 261 15.00 -16.61 27.86
C PRO A 261 14.91 -17.23 26.46
N ALA A 262 14.64 -16.46 25.39
CA ALA A 262 14.62 -17.01 24.04
C ALA A 262 16.03 -17.38 23.56
N VAL A 263 16.13 -18.45 22.77
CA VAL A 263 17.38 -18.91 22.17
C VAL A 263 17.57 -18.21 20.84
N ILE A 264 18.76 -17.65 20.61
CA ILE A 264 19.10 -16.97 19.35
C ILE A 264 20.30 -17.68 18.72
N GLU A 265 20.19 -17.94 17.43
CA GLU A 265 21.30 -18.33 16.57
C GLU A 265 21.48 -17.28 15.48
N VAL A 266 22.72 -16.90 15.21
CA VAL A 266 23.06 -16.08 14.04
C VAL A 266 23.92 -16.91 13.11
N LYS A 267 23.46 -17.12 11.88
CA LYS A 267 24.16 -17.93 10.87
C LYS A 267 24.28 -17.18 9.55
N PRO A 268 25.48 -17.09 8.97
CA PRO A 268 25.64 -16.49 7.66
C PRO A 268 25.41 -17.53 6.55
N LEU A 269 24.88 -17.11 5.40
CA LEU A 269 24.52 -18.03 4.32
C LEU A 269 25.68 -18.91 3.81
N HIS A 270 26.90 -18.39 3.83
CA HIS A 270 28.07 -19.12 3.35
C HIS A 270 28.52 -20.27 4.27
N HIS A 271 27.95 -20.39 5.48
CA HIS A 271 28.17 -21.54 6.36
C HIS A 271 27.30 -22.75 5.98
N PHE A 272 26.33 -22.60 5.07
CA PHE A 272 25.54 -23.73 4.59
C PHE A 272 26.25 -24.40 3.41
N ASP A 273 26.68 -25.65 3.61
CA ASP A 273 27.46 -26.43 2.66
C ASP A 273 26.82 -26.55 1.27
N TRP A 274 25.49 -26.70 1.20
CA TRP A 274 24.77 -26.78 -0.07
C TRP A 274 24.82 -25.47 -0.86
N PHE A 275 24.90 -24.33 -0.15
CA PHE A 275 24.99 -23.00 -0.74
C PHE A 275 26.41 -22.72 -1.25
N SER A 276 27.44 -23.23 -0.58
CA SER A 276 28.84 -23.06 -0.97
C SER A 276 29.32 -24.05 -2.03
N LYS A 277 28.72 -25.25 -2.10
CA LYS A 277 29.13 -26.34 -3.01
C LYS A 277 28.22 -26.52 -4.23
N GLY A 278 27.00 -25.97 -4.21
CA GLY A 278 25.99 -26.19 -5.25
C GLY A 278 25.75 -24.99 -6.18
N LYS A 279 25.39 -25.27 -7.43
CA LYS A 279 24.68 -24.29 -8.27
C LYS A 279 23.25 -24.18 -7.75
N VAL A 280 23.01 -23.26 -6.82
CA VAL A 280 21.65 -22.95 -6.39
C VAL A 280 20.92 -22.36 -7.60
N PRO A 281 19.87 -23.01 -8.16
CA PRO A 281 19.25 -22.56 -9.40
C PRO A 281 18.74 -21.12 -9.34
N VAL A 282 18.31 -20.69 -8.15
CA VAL A 282 17.88 -19.32 -7.90
C VAL A 282 19.05 -18.33 -8.02
N LEU A 283 20.23 -18.65 -7.49
CA LEU A 283 21.42 -17.81 -7.66
C LEU A 283 21.83 -17.71 -9.14
N GLU A 284 21.80 -18.83 -9.86
CA GLU A 284 22.14 -18.85 -11.29
C GLU A 284 21.13 -18.01 -12.10
N ALA A 285 19.84 -18.10 -11.78
CA ALA A 285 18.81 -17.28 -12.40
C ALA A 285 19.02 -15.78 -12.09
N MET A 286 19.38 -15.44 -10.84
CA MET A 286 19.65 -14.07 -10.42
C MET A 286 20.91 -13.49 -11.05
N GLU A 287 21.99 -14.26 -11.17
CA GLU A 287 23.22 -13.85 -11.87
C GLU A 287 22.94 -13.60 -13.36
N LYS A 288 22.14 -14.48 -13.98
CA LYS A 288 21.72 -14.32 -15.38
C LYS A 288 20.85 -13.07 -15.56
N ASP A 289 19.88 -12.85 -14.69
CA ASP A 289 19.05 -11.62 -14.68
C ASP A 289 19.91 -10.37 -14.48
N GLN A 290 20.84 -10.38 -13.51
CA GLN A 290 21.76 -9.27 -13.27
C GLN A 290 22.62 -8.97 -14.51
N LYS A 291 23.09 -9.99 -15.21
CA LYS A 291 23.87 -9.84 -16.46
C LYS A 291 23.03 -9.27 -17.61
N VAL A 292 21.75 -9.63 -17.71
CA VAL A 292 20.83 -9.03 -18.69
C VAL A 292 20.53 -7.57 -18.30
N ARG A 293 20.37 -7.29 -17.01
CA ARG A 293 20.07 -5.95 -16.50
C ARG A 293 21.22 -4.97 -16.63
N SER A 294 22.46 -5.43 -16.48
CA SER A 294 23.64 -4.58 -16.69
C SER A 294 23.78 -4.09 -18.14
N GLN A 295 23.09 -4.74 -19.09
CA GLN A 295 23.01 -4.29 -20.48
C GLN A 295 22.02 -3.14 -20.72
N PHE A 296 21.13 -2.83 -19.76
CA PHE A 296 20.32 -1.61 -19.81
C PHE A 296 21.24 -0.41 -19.56
N ARG A 297 21.72 0.18 -20.66
CA ARG A 297 22.64 1.33 -20.67
C ARG A 297 22.09 2.48 -19.82
N GLY A 298 22.86 2.88 -18.80
CA GLY A 298 22.69 4.14 -18.06
C GLY A 298 21.81 4.12 -16.80
N GLY A 299 21.35 2.94 -16.34
CA GLY A 299 20.69 2.80 -15.03
C GLY A 299 19.46 3.69 -14.82
N SER A 300 19.19 4.05 -13.56
CA SER A 300 18.00 4.85 -13.19
C SER A 300 17.98 6.24 -13.84
N SER A 301 19.15 6.82 -14.18
CA SER A 301 19.23 8.13 -14.83
C SER A 301 18.86 8.08 -16.31
N ALA A 302 19.25 7.04 -17.06
CA ALA A 302 18.84 6.87 -18.46
C ALA A 302 17.34 6.56 -18.61
N ILE A 303 16.76 5.80 -17.66
CA ILE A 303 15.32 5.53 -17.65
C ILE A 303 14.52 6.84 -17.50
N VAL A 304 14.97 7.71 -16.60
CA VAL A 304 14.29 8.98 -16.28
C VAL A 304 14.54 10.05 -17.34
N ALA A 305 15.66 9.98 -18.07
CA ALA A 305 15.93 10.86 -19.20
C ALA A 305 14.93 10.69 -20.36
N ASN A 306 14.26 9.54 -20.47
CA ASN A 306 13.20 9.33 -21.45
C ASN A 306 11.86 9.89 -20.96
N THR A 307 11.64 11.19 -21.18
CA THR A 307 10.40 11.87 -20.80
C THR A 307 9.21 11.52 -21.70
N SER A 308 9.42 10.79 -22.80
CA SER A 308 8.38 10.39 -23.76
C SER A 308 7.54 9.22 -23.25
N GLU A 309 8.04 8.44 -22.29
CA GLU A 309 7.31 7.31 -21.70
C GLU A 309 6.33 7.73 -20.61
N LYS A 310 5.20 7.01 -20.50
CA LYS A 310 4.22 7.27 -19.44
C LYS A 310 4.87 7.07 -18.06
N PRO A 311 4.55 7.91 -17.04
CA PRO A 311 5.19 7.82 -15.73
C PRO A 311 5.07 6.45 -15.05
N ASN A 312 3.99 5.72 -15.27
CA ASN A 312 3.80 4.37 -14.73
C ASN A 312 4.79 3.35 -15.34
N VAL A 313 5.11 3.47 -16.63
CA VAL A 313 6.11 2.61 -17.28
C VAL A 313 7.49 2.87 -16.71
N ILE A 314 7.85 4.14 -16.51
CA ILE A 314 9.10 4.55 -15.85
C ILE A 314 9.17 3.99 -14.43
N ALA A 315 8.09 4.08 -13.66
CA ALA A 315 8.01 3.52 -12.31
C ALA A 315 8.28 2.00 -12.31
N SER A 316 7.69 1.24 -13.24
CA SER A 316 7.92 -0.21 -13.37
C SER A 316 9.37 -0.54 -13.75
N LYS A 317 10.00 0.25 -14.63
CA LYS A 317 11.42 0.09 -14.98
C LYS A 317 12.34 0.34 -13.78
N LEU A 318 12.09 1.41 -13.03
CA LEU A 318 12.82 1.70 -11.78
C LEU A 318 12.61 0.61 -10.74
N GLN A 319 11.38 0.09 -10.62
CA GLN A 319 11.08 -1.02 -9.72
C GLN A 319 11.86 -2.27 -10.11
N ALA A 320 11.92 -2.60 -11.40
CA ALA A 320 12.73 -3.71 -11.87
C ALA A 320 14.20 -3.56 -11.46
N LEU A 321 14.78 -2.35 -11.49
CA LEU A 321 16.16 -2.12 -11.03
C LEU A 321 16.38 -2.20 -9.51
N SER A 322 15.33 -2.40 -8.69
CA SER A 322 15.49 -2.46 -7.24
C SER A 322 16.37 -3.64 -6.81
N PRO A 323 17.41 -3.41 -5.99
CA PRO A 323 18.28 -4.48 -5.48
C PRO A 323 17.52 -5.57 -4.71
N LYS A 324 16.35 -5.24 -4.16
CA LYS A 324 15.53 -6.19 -3.37
C LYS A 324 15.04 -7.39 -4.18
N TYR A 325 14.79 -7.24 -5.49
CA TYR A 325 14.39 -8.36 -6.35
C TYR A 325 15.52 -9.36 -6.56
N ASN A 326 16.77 -8.88 -6.45
CA ASN A 326 17.99 -9.66 -6.63
C ASN A 326 18.70 -9.92 -5.28
N SER A 327 18.02 -9.72 -4.15
CA SER A 327 18.57 -10.08 -2.86
C SER A 327 18.37 -11.57 -2.60
N VAL A 328 19.47 -12.29 -2.39
CA VAL A 328 19.47 -13.71 -2.06
C VAL A 328 18.69 -13.97 -0.76
N MET A 329 18.70 -13.02 0.18
CA MET A 329 17.98 -13.14 1.45
C MET A 329 16.48 -13.29 1.23
N ASN A 330 15.94 -12.65 0.19
CA ASN A 330 14.52 -12.73 -0.11
C ASN A 330 14.12 -14.06 -0.74
N HIS A 331 15.05 -14.77 -1.39
CA HIS A 331 14.78 -16.04 -2.06
C HIS A 331 15.13 -17.27 -1.20
N ILE A 332 15.91 -17.09 -0.13
CA ILE A 332 16.31 -18.20 0.75
C ILE A 332 15.11 -18.88 1.41
N ARG A 333 13.96 -18.20 1.51
CA ARG A 333 12.71 -18.74 2.03
C ARG A 333 12.25 -20.02 1.32
N ILE A 334 12.62 -20.20 0.05
CA ILE A 334 12.30 -21.41 -0.74
C ILE A 334 13.14 -22.60 -0.27
N HIS A 335 14.32 -22.35 0.27
CA HIS A 335 15.29 -23.36 0.69
C HIS A 335 15.29 -23.62 2.20
N LEU A 336 14.24 -23.21 2.92
CA LEU A 336 14.12 -23.47 4.36
C LEU A 336 14.20 -24.96 4.71
N PRO A 337 13.61 -25.91 3.92
CA PRO A 337 13.78 -27.34 4.17
C PRO A 337 15.23 -27.80 4.10
N GLU A 338 16.04 -27.25 3.19
CA GLU A 338 17.47 -27.56 3.04
C GLU A 338 18.33 -26.88 4.11
N LEU A 339 17.90 -25.72 4.62
CA LEU A 339 18.56 -25.04 5.74
C LEU A 339 18.32 -25.74 7.08
N PHE A 340 17.11 -26.27 7.30
CA PHE A 340 16.68 -26.86 8.57
C PHE A 340 16.03 -28.24 8.37
N PRO A 341 16.75 -29.25 7.86
CA PRO A 341 16.18 -30.54 7.50
C PRO A 341 15.67 -31.36 8.70
N SER A 342 16.11 -31.04 9.91
CA SER A 342 15.71 -31.74 11.14
C SER A 342 14.44 -31.18 11.80
N LEU A 343 13.92 -30.04 11.31
CA LEU A 343 12.75 -29.37 11.88
C LEU A 343 11.48 -29.74 11.09
N ASN A 344 10.42 -30.08 11.81
CA ASN A 344 9.12 -30.47 11.25
C ASN A 344 8.26 -29.26 10.85
N LYS A 345 8.36 -28.16 11.60
CA LYS A 345 7.60 -26.93 11.38
C LYS A 345 8.42 -25.73 11.85
N LEU A 346 8.40 -24.67 11.05
CA LEU A 346 9.02 -23.38 11.35
C LEU A 346 8.18 -22.24 10.77
N VAL A 347 8.36 -21.03 11.30
CA VAL A 347 7.72 -19.81 10.79
C VAL A 347 8.80 -18.86 10.27
N PHE A 348 8.72 -18.51 8.99
CA PHE A 348 9.58 -17.49 8.40
C PHE A 348 8.97 -16.10 8.59
N LEU A 349 9.80 -15.15 9.02
CA LEU A 349 9.42 -13.76 9.28
C LEU A 349 10.28 -12.84 8.40
N ASP A 350 9.62 -11.97 7.61
CA ASP A 350 10.32 -10.91 6.89
C ASP A 350 10.91 -9.88 7.90
N ASP A 351 11.94 -9.13 7.51
CA ASP A 351 12.64 -8.20 8.40
C ASP A 351 11.95 -6.84 8.58
N ASP A 352 10.94 -6.57 7.76
CA ASP A 352 10.12 -5.37 7.72
C ASP A 352 8.74 -5.56 8.36
N ILE A 353 8.66 -6.44 9.36
CA ILE A 353 7.45 -6.69 10.15
C ILE A 353 7.60 -6.23 11.59
N VAL A 354 6.46 -6.17 12.28
CA VAL A 354 6.37 -6.09 13.74
C VAL A 354 5.36 -7.12 14.21
N VAL A 355 5.78 -7.95 15.16
CA VAL A 355 4.89 -8.91 15.84
C VAL A 355 4.16 -8.18 16.97
N GLN A 356 2.84 -8.33 17.04
CA GLN A 356 1.99 -7.67 18.04
C GLN A 356 1.24 -8.66 18.94
N THR A 357 1.21 -9.95 18.58
CA THR A 357 0.56 -11.00 19.36
C THR A 357 1.44 -12.25 19.44
N ASP A 358 1.06 -13.19 20.31
CA ASP A 358 1.71 -14.48 20.43
C ASP A 358 1.49 -15.32 19.17
N LEU A 359 2.57 -15.70 18.50
CA LEU A 359 2.53 -16.47 17.25
C LEU A 359 2.52 -17.99 17.46
N THR A 360 2.61 -18.48 18.70
CA THR A 360 2.62 -19.92 18.98
C THR A 360 1.40 -20.68 18.46
N PRO A 361 0.18 -20.11 18.39
CA PRO A 361 -0.97 -20.81 17.80
C PRO A 361 -0.82 -21.16 16.31
N LEU A 362 0.15 -20.57 15.59
CA LEU A 362 0.47 -20.99 14.23
C LEU A 362 0.94 -22.45 14.15
N TRP A 363 1.52 -23.00 15.24
CA TRP A 363 1.91 -24.41 15.29
C TRP A 363 0.72 -25.36 15.39
N ASP A 364 -0.42 -24.89 15.89
CA ASP A 364 -1.65 -25.68 16.01
C ASP A 364 -2.45 -25.72 14.70
N ILE A 365 -2.09 -24.89 13.72
CA ILE A 365 -2.70 -24.92 12.39
C ILE A 365 -2.30 -26.23 11.70
N ASP A 366 -3.31 -27.05 11.43
CA ASP A 366 -3.16 -28.26 10.64
C ASP A 366 -3.06 -27.92 9.15
N MET A 367 -1.88 -28.15 8.58
CA MET A 367 -1.63 -27.94 7.15
C MET A 367 -2.14 -29.11 6.28
N ASN A 368 -2.68 -30.17 6.90
CA ASN A 368 -3.43 -31.27 6.30
C ASN A 368 -2.74 -31.99 5.12
N GLY A 369 -1.41 -31.89 5.05
CA GLY A 369 -0.56 -32.55 4.05
C GLY A 369 -0.78 -32.15 2.58
N LYS A 370 -1.80 -31.37 2.19
CA LYS A 370 -2.08 -31.05 0.76
C LYS A 370 -2.95 -29.80 0.48
N ASN A 371 -2.55 -29.11 -0.60
CA ASN A 371 -3.32 -28.67 -1.77
C ASN A 371 -4.64 -27.93 -1.58
N ILE A 372 -4.55 -26.61 -1.44
CA ILE A 372 -5.50 -25.72 -2.11
C ILE A 372 -4.86 -25.29 -3.43
N LYS A 373 -5.62 -25.42 -4.53
CA LYS A 373 -5.33 -24.65 -5.75
C LYS A 373 -5.60 -23.20 -5.39
N SER A 374 -4.61 -22.54 -4.84
CA SER A 374 -4.76 -21.17 -4.39
C SER A 374 -5.02 -20.31 -5.62
N ASP A 375 -6.19 -19.67 -5.72
CA ASP A 375 -6.46 -18.59 -6.69
C ASP A 375 -5.64 -17.32 -6.36
N LEU A 376 -4.46 -17.49 -5.75
CA LEU A 376 -3.51 -16.43 -5.49
C LEU A 376 -3.07 -15.88 -6.84
N SER A 377 -3.47 -14.65 -7.11
CA SER A 377 -3.00 -13.92 -8.28
C SER A 377 -1.47 -13.88 -8.24
N LEU A 378 -0.82 -14.47 -9.23
CA LEU A 378 0.61 -14.31 -9.40
C LEU A 378 0.90 -12.84 -9.65
N TRP A 379 1.58 -12.22 -8.69
CA TRP A 379 2.07 -10.85 -8.84
C TRP A 379 3.07 -10.81 -10.00
N GLN A 380 3.06 -9.72 -10.78
CA GLN A 380 3.92 -9.62 -11.97
C GLN A 380 5.42 -9.61 -11.64
N LEU A 381 5.82 -9.24 -10.42
CA LEU A 381 7.22 -9.08 -9.98
C LEU A 381 7.35 -9.39 -8.48
N GLY A 382 8.47 -9.97 -8.05
CA GLY A 382 8.73 -10.24 -6.62
C GLY A 382 9.34 -11.60 -6.33
N THR A 383 9.56 -11.85 -5.05
CA THR A 383 9.99 -13.15 -4.51
C THR A 383 8.83 -14.08 -4.19
N LEU A 384 7.62 -13.52 -4.05
CA LEU A 384 6.39 -14.29 -3.83
C LEU A 384 6.04 -15.21 -5.02
N PRO A 385 6.08 -14.78 -6.30
CA PRO A 385 5.76 -15.67 -7.42
C PRO A 385 6.67 -16.91 -7.51
N PRO A 386 8.01 -16.81 -7.41
CA PRO A 386 8.87 -18.00 -7.30
C PRO A 386 8.51 -18.93 -6.14
N GLY A 387 8.16 -18.37 -4.97
CA GLY A 387 7.70 -19.16 -3.82
C GLY A 387 6.39 -19.89 -4.10
N LEU A 388 5.38 -19.22 -4.67
CA LEU A 388 4.11 -19.85 -5.03
C LEU A 388 4.25 -20.93 -6.11
N ILE A 389 5.22 -20.78 -7.02
CA ILE A 389 5.55 -21.82 -8.01
C ILE A 389 6.22 -23.01 -7.31
N ALA A 390 7.24 -22.75 -6.47
CA ALA A 390 7.96 -23.80 -5.75
C ALA A 390 7.04 -24.61 -4.82
N PHE A 391 6.07 -23.96 -4.20
CA PHE A 391 5.07 -24.56 -3.33
C PHE A 391 3.72 -24.76 -4.03
N HIS A 392 3.66 -24.80 -5.36
CA HIS A 392 2.39 -24.96 -6.07
C HIS A 392 1.69 -26.26 -5.63
N GLY A 393 0.41 -26.16 -5.24
CA GLY A 393 -0.32 -27.27 -4.64
C GLY A 393 0.07 -27.58 -3.19
N HIS A 394 0.97 -26.83 -2.57
CA HIS A 394 1.41 -27.06 -1.19
C HIS A 394 1.24 -25.79 -0.36
N VAL A 395 0.16 -25.06 -0.62
CA VAL A 395 -0.21 -23.81 0.06
C VAL A 395 -1.50 -23.99 0.85
N HIS A 396 -1.49 -23.51 2.09
CA HIS A 396 -2.66 -23.38 2.94
C HIS A 396 -2.86 -21.90 3.28
N ILE A 397 -4.08 -21.39 3.14
CA ILE A 397 -4.41 -20.00 3.46
C ILE A 397 -4.69 -19.92 4.96
N ILE A 398 -4.01 -19.02 5.67
CA ILE A 398 -4.26 -18.72 7.08
C ILE A 398 -5.14 -17.47 7.22
N ASP A 399 -5.72 -17.28 8.40
CA ASP A 399 -6.55 -16.11 8.69
C ASP A 399 -5.78 -14.79 8.44
N PRO A 400 -6.34 -13.81 7.69
CA PRO A 400 -5.72 -12.51 7.47
C PRO A 400 -5.34 -11.74 8.74
N PHE A 401 -5.97 -12.04 9.89
CA PHE A 401 -5.57 -11.57 11.22
C PHE A 401 -4.06 -11.75 11.47
N TRP A 402 -3.48 -12.86 11.01
CA TRP A 402 -2.07 -13.17 11.24
C TRP A 402 -1.13 -12.25 10.47
N HIS A 403 -1.57 -11.59 9.39
CA HIS A 403 -0.68 -10.82 8.54
C HIS A 403 -1.36 -9.64 7.85
N MET A 404 -1.20 -8.45 8.43
CA MET A 404 -1.65 -7.20 7.83
C MET A 404 -0.55 -6.57 6.96
N LEU A 405 -0.87 -6.40 5.68
CA LEU A 405 -0.01 -5.81 4.67
C LEU A 405 -0.41 -4.35 4.39
N GLY A 406 0.50 -3.57 3.83
CA GLY A 406 0.24 -2.29 3.17
C GLY A 406 0.97 -1.10 3.77
N LEU A 407 1.61 -1.27 4.93
CA LEU A 407 2.12 -0.14 5.72
C LEU A 407 3.30 0.59 5.05
N GLY A 408 3.96 -0.01 4.06
CA GLY A 408 5.02 0.63 3.27
C GLY A 408 4.56 1.18 1.91
N TYR A 409 3.26 1.14 1.60
CA TYR A 409 2.66 1.65 0.36
C TYR A 409 1.71 2.82 0.56
N GLN A 410 0.97 2.84 1.67
CA GLN A 410 -0.09 3.81 1.88
C GLN A 410 -0.07 4.43 3.28
N GLU A 411 -0.46 5.69 3.31
CA GLU A 411 -0.54 6.50 4.52
C GLU A 411 -1.86 6.27 5.29
N ASN A 412 -2.97 6.12 4.55
CA ASN A 412 -4.32 5.98 5.10
C ASN A 412 -4.63 4.53 5.49
N THR A 413 -3.92 4.04 6.50
CA THR A 413 -4.20 2.73 7.10
C THR A 413 -5.15 2.91 8.29
N ASN A 414 -6.18 2.07 8.40
CA ASN A 414 -7.08 2.08 9.55
C ASN A 414 -6.33 1.59 10.80
N PHE A 415 -6.11 2.47 11.77
CA PHE A 415 -5.38 2.13 13.00
C PHE A 415 -6.06 1.04 13.82
N ALA A 416 -7.39 0.94 13.79
CA ALA A 416 -8.10 -0.12 14.50
C ALA A 416 -7.74 -1.51 13.94
N ASP A 417 -7.56 -1.62 12.62
CA ASP A 417 -7.15 -2.87 11.98
C ASP A 417 -5.68 -3.18 12.30
N VAL A 418 -4.83 -2.15 12.33
CA VAL A 418 -3.42 -2.26 12.71
C VAL A 418 -3.27 -2.76 14.14
N GLU A 419 -4.01 -2.21 15.09
CA GLU A 419 -3.93 -2.61 16.51
C GLU A 419 -4.40 -4.04 16.73
N ASN A 420 -5.37 -4.51 15.94
CA ASN A 420 -5.91 -5.86 16.05
C ASN A 420 -5.13 -6.91 15.26
N ALA A 421 -4.20 -6.52 14.37
CA ALA A 421 -3.45 -7.47 13.56
C ALA A 421 -2.34 -8.15 14.37
N GLY A 422 -2.21 -9.47 14.23
CA GLY A 422 -1.17 -10.25 14.92
C GLY A 422 0.24 -9.92 14.47
N VAL A 423 0.42 -9.66 13.17
CA VAL A 423 1.66 -9.15 12.57
C VAL A 423 1.31 -8.03 11.60
N ILE A 424 2.02 -6.91 11.69
CA ILE A 424 1.94 -5.81 10.72
C ILE A 424 3.20 -5.80 9.87
N HIS A 425 3.03 -5.54 8.57
CA HIS A 425 4.10 -5.63 7.59
C HIS A 425 4.23 -4.30 6.84
N PHE A 426 5.40 -3.68 6.97
CA PHE A 426 5.81 -2.48 6.23
C PHE A 426 6.25 -2.83 4.80
N ASN A 427 5.52 -3.72 4.11
CA ASN A 427 5.82 -4.11 2.74
C ASN A 427 5.72 -2.89 1.81
N GLY A 428 6.65 -2.80 0.87
CA GLY A 428 6.77 -1.63 -0.02
C GLY A 428 8.03 -0.80 0.22
N ARG A 429 7.98 0.47 -0.21
CA ARG A 429 9.15 1.36 -0.28
C ARG A 429 9.36 2.18 0.98
N ALA A 430 8.28 2.57 1.66
CA ALA A 430 8.32 3.40 2.85
C ALA A 430 8.62 2.55 4.10
N LYS A 431 9.88 2.12 4.25
CA LYS A 431 10.32 1.34 5.42
C LYS A 431 10.45 2.24 6.65
N PRO A 432 10.15 1.74 7.87
CA PRO A 432 10.09 2.57 9.07
C PRO A 432 11.44 3.16 9.49
N TRP A 433 12.56 2.57 9.06
CA TRP A 433 13.92 3.07 9.26
C TRP A 433 14.42 4.04 8.16
N LEU A 434 13.57 4.43 7.22
CA LEU A 434 13.89 5.37 6.14
C LEU A 434 13.16 6.71 6.34
N ASP A 435 13.74 7.79 5.80
CA ASP A 435 13.13 9.12 5.87
C ASP A 435 11.81 9.23 5.09
N ILE A 436 11.58 8.32 4.14
CA ILE A 436 10.35 8.23 3.36
C ILE A 436 9.25 7.40 4.05
N ALA A 437 9.45 6.96 5.30
CA ALA A 437 8.44 6.30 6.10
C ALA A 437 7.22 7.21 6.32
N PHE A 438 6.03 6.63 6.44
CA PHE A 438 4.85 7.37 6.87
C PHE A 438 4.96 7.71 8.37
N PRO A 439 5.04 9.00 8.77
CA PRO A 439 5.33 9.39 10.14
C PRO A 439 4.38 8.79 11.19
N GLN A 440 3.09 8.69 10.87
CA GLN A 440 2.06 8.14 11.75
C GLN A 440 2.18 6.63 11.99
N LEU A 441 2.79 5.89 11.05
CA LEU A 441 2.98 4.44 11.18
C LEU A 441 4.34 4.09 11.80
N ARG A 442 5.28 5.04 11.83
CA ARG A 442 6.65 4.83 12.30
C ARG A 442 6.70 4.45 13.78
N SER A 443 5.80 4.99 14.61
CA SER A 443 5.67 4.70 16.04
C SER A 443 5.46 3.21 16.36
N LEU A 444 4.77 2.49 15.47
CA LEU A 444 4.50 1.06 15.62
C LEU A 444 5.78 0.22 15.60
N TRP A 445 6.80 0.70 14.87
CA TRP A 445 8.10 0.05 14.75
C TRP A 445 9.10 0.63 15.76
N THR A 446 9.15 1.95 15.94
CA THR A 446 10.13 2.61 16.82
C THR A 446 9.93 2.28 18.30
N LYS A 447 8.73 1.85 18.73
CA LYS A 447 8.50 1.37 20.11
C LYS A 447 9.34 0.16 20.52
N TYR A 448 9.91 -0.57 19.55
CA TYR A 448 10.81 -1.70 19.79
C TYR A 448 12.29 -1.34 19.63
N VAL A 449 12.62 -0.09 19.32
CA VAL A 449 14.00 0.41 19.26
C VAL A 449 14.33 1.12 20.56
N ASP A 450 15.42 0.70 21.21
CA ASP A 450 15.97 1.42 22.35
C ASP A 450 16.83 2.61 21.87
N PHE A 451 16.25 3.80 21.85
CA PHE A 451 16.97 5.03 21.49
C PHE A 451 17.99 5.50 22.53
N SER A 452 17.99 4.89 23.73
CA SER A 452 19.00 5.15 24.74
C SER A 452 20.27 4.30 24.54
N ASP A 453 20.20 3.25 23.71
CA ASP A 453 21.33 2.40 23.38
C ASP A 453 22.51 3.21 22.81
N LYS A 454 23.73 2.85 23.23
CA LYS A 454 24.94 3.59 22.89
C LYS A 454 25.22 3.60 21.38
N PHE A 455 24.88 2.52 20.66
CA PHE A 455 25.12 2.43 19.22
C PHE A 455 24.06 3.22 18.45
N ILE A 456 22.79 3.07 18.83
CA ILE A 456 21.66 3.81 18.24
C ILE A 456 21.88 5.32 18.40
N LYS A 457 22.21 5.76 19.62
CA LYS A 457 22.47 7.16 19.93
C LYS A 457 23.70 7.72 19.19
N SER A 458 24.82 6.98 19.19
CA SER A 458 26.06 7.46 18.56
C SER A 458 25.98 7.53 17.03
N CYS A 459 25.11 6.73 16.41
CA CYS A 459 24.83 6.79 14.97
C CYS A 459 23.67 7.71 14.59
N HIS A 460 23.12 8.46 15.56
CA HIS A 460 22.03 9.43 15.36
C HIS A 460 20.79 8.80 14.70
N ILE A 461 20.50 7.54 15.02
CA ILE A 461 19.26 6.89 14.62
C ILE A 461 18.16 7.47 15.51
N ARG A 462 17.14 8.09 14.88
CA ARG A 462 16.07 8.81 15.59
C ARG A 462 14.69 8.22 15.26
N ALA A 463 13.78 8.40 16.21
CA ALA A 463 12.38 8.01 16.09
C ALA A 463 11.68 8.74 14.95
#